data_AF-A0A3B8KVH6-F1
#
_entry.id   AF-A0A3B8KVH6-F1
#
_cell.length_a   1.000
_cell.length_b   1.000
_cell.length_c   1.000
_cell.angle_alpha   90.00
_cell.angle_beta   90.00
_cell.angle_gamma   90.00
#
_symmetry.space_group_name_H-M   'P 1'
#
loop_
_entity.id
_entity.type
_entity.pdbx_description
1 polymer ?
#
loop_
_entity_poly.entity_id
_entity_poly.type
_entity_poly.pdbx_seq_one_letter_code
_entity_poly.pdbx_strand_id
1 'polypeptide(L)'
;MGKLLAKHWHHMPHEEVMDLMETDPNKGLDLLKINHRRERFGVNVLTAKKSKGSLMRFLLQFHQPLIYILLAAGTVTALFQEWVDAGVIFGVVIVNALIGFVQESKAVKAMEALAKTMITEATVMRSGKKVKISSAEVLPGDIVLLQSGDKVPADMRLISSRDLQVDESALTGESVAVPKDSIQLPHDTILADRKNMVYGSALVTYGQGSGVVVAIGDSTEVGRISELISSTEELQTPLLKKIGEFSKILLYLILGLAVVTFAVGLLQGQSAFDMFMAAVALAVGAIPE
;
A
#
# COMPACT_ATOMS: atom_id res chain seq x y z
N MET A 1 21.20 -2.06 -16.16
CA MET A 1 19.96 -2.46 -16.85
C MET A 1 18.81 -1.44 -16.71
N GLY A 2 18.87 -0.48 -15.79
CA GLY A 2 17.83 0.56 -15.60
C GLY A 2 17.68 1.63 -16.70
N LYS A 3 18.44 1.56 -17.80
CA LYS A 3 18.36 2.51 -18.93
C LYS A 3 17.41 2.09 -20.06
N LEU A 4 16.91 0.85 -20.07
CA LEU A 4 15.93 0.42 -21.08
C LEU A 4 14.51 0.89 -20.75
N LEU A 5 14.17 1.06 -19.47
CA LEU A 5 12.80 1.41 -19.00
C LEU A 5 12.58 2.92 -18.75
N ALA A 6 13.62 3.74 -18.89
CA ALA A 6 13.55 5.20 -18.86
C ALA A 6 13.52 5.83 -20.26
N LYS A 7 13.18 5.04 -21.29
CA LYS A 7 13.10 5.53 -22.67
C LYS A 7 11.77 6.25 -22.88
N HIS A 8 11.85 7.42 -23.50
CA HIS A 8 10.72 8.19 -24.01
C HIS A 8 10.04 7.44 -25.18
N TRP A 9 9.37 6.31 -24.94
CA TRP A 9 8.84 5.42 -26.00
C TRP A 9 7.94 6.12 -27.03
N HIS A 10 7.34 7.25 -26.66
CA HIS A 10 6.49 8.07 -27.53
C HIS A 10 7.22 8.65 -28.75
N HIS A 11 8.54 8.87 -28.68
CA HIS A 11 9.28 9.43 -29.82
C HIS A 11 9.85 8.40 -30.77
N MET A 12 9.77 7.11 -30.42
CA MET A 12 10.25 6.03 -31.27
C MET A 12 9.13 5.54 -32.20
N PRO A 13 9.46 5.16 -33.45
CA PRO A 13 8.55 4.41 -34.30
C PRO A 13 8.14 3.10 -33.60
N HIS A 14 6.88 2.69 -33.75
CA HIS A 14 6.39 1.50 -33.06
C HIS A 14 7.13 0.22 -33.47
N GLU A 15 7.63 0.14 -34.72
CA GLU A 15 8.49 -0.95 -35.20
C GLU A 15 9.77 -1.09 -34.36
N GLU A 16 10.49 0.01 -34.15
CA GLU A 16 11.71 0.02 -33.34
C GLU A 16 11.43 -0.35 -31.87
N VAL A 17 10.28 0.08 -31.33
CA VAL A 17 9.87 -0.31 -29.97
C VAL A 17 9.59 -1.81 -29.89
N MET A 18 8.96 -2.41 -30.90
CA MET A 18 8.73 -3.85 -30.96
C MET A 18 10.04 -4.64 -31.07
N ASP A 19 11.00 -4.15 -31.85
CA ASP A 19 12.33 -4.76 -31.98
C ASP A 19 13.12 -4.69 -30.66
N LEU A 20 13.11 -3.53 -29.99
CA LEU A 20 13.72 -3.36 -28.66
C LEU A 20 13.05 -4.24 -27.60
N MET A 21 11.75 -4.48 -27.75
CA MET A 21 10.97 -5.39 -26.90
C MET A 21 11.05 -6.84 -27.37
N GLU A 22 11.83 -7.15 -28.40
CA GLU A 22 12.02 -8.47 -29.02
C GLU A 22 10.71 -9.24 -29.25
N THR A 23 9.68 -8.51 -29.71
CA THR A 23 8.31 -9.01 -29.88
C THR A 23 7.95 -9.11 -31.36
N ASP A 24 7.33 -10.22 -31.76
CA ASP A 24 6.82 -10.40 -33.12
C ASP A 24 5.49 -9.63 -33.29
N PRO A 25 5.34 -8.75 -34.30
CA PRO A 25 4.12 -7.96 -34.50
C PRO A 25 2.85 -8.79 -34.71
N ASN A 26 2.97 -9.98 -35.31
CA ASN A 26 1.84 -10.84 -35.66
C ASN A 26 1.61 -11.95 -34.63
N LYS A 27 2.69 -12.47 -34.04
CA LYS A 27 2.64 -13.59 -33.11
C LYS A 27 2.69 -13.18 -31.64
N GLY A 28 3.13 -11.96 -31.34
CA GLY A 28 3.41 -11.52 -29.98
C GLY A 28 4.56 -12.32 -29.35
N LEU A 29 4.50 -12.53 -28.03
CA LEU A 29 5.54 -13.27 -27.32
C LEU A 29 5.38 -14.79 -27.48
N ASP A 30 6.52 -15.47 -27.62
CA ASP A 30 6.62 -16.92 -27.59
C ASP A 30 6.63 -17.45 -26.15
N LEU A 31 6.12 -18.66 -25.94
CA LEU A 31 5.98 -19.30 -24.63
C LEU A 31 7.32 -19.42 -23.88
N LEU A 32 8.42 -19.70 -24.59
CA LEU A 32 9.74 -19.81 -23.98
C LEU A 32 10.25 -18.46 -23.45
N LYS A 33 9.97 -17.37 -24.18
CA LYS A 33 10.36 -16.01 -23.75
C LYS A 33 9.58 -15.55 -22.53
N ILE A 34 8.32 -15.98 -22.38
CA ILE A 34 7.44 -15.58 -21.26
C ILE A 34 8.04 -15.99 -19.92
N ASN A 35 8.50 -17.24 -19.77
CA ASN A 35 9.06 -17.71 -18.50
C ASN A 35 10.32 -16.92 -18.11
N HIS A 36 11.23 -16.73 -19.08
CA HIS A 36 12.45 -15.96 -18.85
C HIS A 36 12.15 -14.49 -18.49
N ARG A 37 11.14 -13.87 -19.12
CA ARG A 37 10.71 -12.51 -18.78
C ARG A 37 10.04 -12.44 -17.43
N ARG A 38 9.24 -13.43 -17.05
CA ARG A 38 8.59 -13.50 -15.75
C ARG A 38 9.63 -13.55 -14.61
N GLU A 39 10.70 -14.31 -14.78
CA GLU A 39 11.80 -14.35 -13.83
C GLU A 39 12.57 -13.02 -13.75
N ARG A 40 12.75 -12.35 -14.90
CA ARG A 40 13.53 -11.11 -14.99
C ARG A 40 12.79 -9.86 -14.54
N PHE A 41 11.50 -9.73 -14.89
CA PHE A 41 10.70 -8.53 -14.66
C PHE A 41 9.69 -8.68 -13.51
N GLY A 42 9.38 -9.91 -13.10
CA GLY A 42 8.36 -10.18 -12.09
C GLY A 42 6.93 -10.08 -12.65
N VAL A 43 5.99 -9.82 -11.74
CA VAL A 43 4.55 -9.71 -12.04
C VAL A 43 4.13 -8.24 -12.21
N ASN A 44 3.09 -8.00 -12.99
CA ASN A 44 2.50 -6.67 -13.17
C ASN A 44 1.58 -6.31 -12.00
N VAL A 45 2.19 -6.09 -10.83
CA VAL A 45 1.49 -5.68 -9.61
C VAL A 45 2.30 -4.58 -8.96
N LEU A 46 1.62 -3.57 -8.43
CA LEU A 46 2.27 -2.54 -7.61
C LEU A 46 2.79 -3.17 -6.32
N THR A 47 4.06 -2.95 -6.00
CA THR A 47 4.65 -3.51 -4.79
C THR A 47 4.01 -2.86 -3.57
N ALA A 48 3.21 -3.64 -2.83
CA ALA A 48 2.71 -3.19 -1.54
C ALA A 48 3.89 -2.91 -0.61
N LYS A 49 3.85 -1.79 0.13
CA LYS A 49 4.84 -1.51 1.19
C LYS A 49 4.98 -2.76 2.07
N LYS A 50 6.22 -3.11 2.41
CA LYS A 50 6.51 -4.21 3.33
C LYS A 50 5.77 -3.96 4.63
N SER A 51 4.66 -4.67 4.81
CA SER A 51 3.95 -4.76 6.07
C SER A 51 4.94 -5.25 7.12
N LYS A 52 4.99 -4.58 8.28
CA LYS A 52 5.77 -5.05 9.42
C LYS A 52 5.38 -6.51 9.72
N GLY A 53 6.36 -7.37 10.01
CA GLY A 53 6.10 -8.79 10.27
C GLY A 53 5.10 -8.98 11.40
N SER A 54 4.35 -10.08 11.40
CA SER A 54 3.31 -10.38 12.41
C SER A 54 3.81 -10.20 13.85
N LEU A 55 5.01 -10.69 14.15
CA LEU A 55 5.65 -10.54 15.47
C LEU A 55 6.01 -9.08 15.78
N MET A 56 6.48 -8.32 14.79
CA MET A 56 6.79 -6.90 14.96
C MET A 56 5.53 -6.08 15.20
N ARG A 57 4.42 -6.38 14.52
CA ARG A 57 3.12 -5.75 14.77
C ARG A 57 2.62 -6.02 16.19
N PHE A 58 2.74 -7.27 16.65
CA PHE A 58 2.44 -7.63 18.03
C PHE A 58 3.31 -6.85 19.04
N LEU A 59 4.63 -6.80 18.83
CA LEU A 59 5.54 -6.04 19.70
C LEU A 59 5.28 -4.52 19.69
N LEU A 60 4.78 -3.99 18.57
CA LEU A 60 4.38 -2.58 18.48
C LEU A 60 3.11 -2.30 19.29
N GLN A 61 2.28 -3.29 19.59
CA GLN A 61 1.17 -3.06 20.52
C GLN A 61 1.66 -2.74 21.94
N PHE A 62 2.86 -3.18 22.33
CA PHE A 62 3.47 -2.78 23.61
C PHE A 62 4.09 -1.38 23.59
N HIS A 63 4.27 -0.76 22.41
CA HIS A 63 4.86 0.56 22.26
C HIS A 63 3.86 1.71 22.51
N GLN A 64 2.86 1.48 23.36
CA GLN A 64 1.97 2.54 23.83
C GLN A 64 2.48 3.07 25.18
N PRO A 65 2.61 4.40 25.37
CA PRO A 65 3.11 4.98 26.62
C PRO A 65 2.44 4.44 27.89
N LEU A 66 1.14 4.13 27.82
CA LEU A 66 0.37 3.57 28.94
C LEU A 66 0.77 2.14 29.30
N ILE A 67 1.10 1.31 28.31
CA ILE A 67 1.55 -0.07 28.55
C ILE A 67 2.91 -0.06 29.26
N TYR A 68 3.81 0.88 28.96
CA TYR A 68 5.06 1.02 29.72
C TYR A 68 4.83 1.34 31.19
N ILE A 69 3.85 2.18 31.51
CA ILE A 69 3.48 2.49 32.90
C ILE A 69 2.92 1.25 33.59
N LEU A 70 2.05 0.50 32.93
CA LEU A 70 1.48 -0.75 33.46
C LEU A 70 2.55 -1.84 33.66
N LEU A 71 3.48 -1.99 32.72
CA LEU A 71 4.60 -2.92 32.83
C LEU A 71 5.53 -2.53 33.98
N ALA A 72 5.82 -1.24 34.14
CA ALA A 72 6.61 -0.73 35.28
C ALA A 72 5.87 -0.99 36.60
N ALA A 73 4.58 -0.68 36.67
CA ALA A 73 3.74 -0.90 37.86
C ALA A 73 3.69 -2.39 38.24
N GLY A 74 3.37 -3.28 37.28
CA GLY A 74 3.36 -4.72 37.51
C GLY A 74 4.72 -5.28 37.94
N THR A 75 5.82 -4.73 37.41
CA THR A 75 7.18 -5.11 37.84
C THR A 75 7.46 -4.68 39.27
N VAL A 76 7.10 -3.46 39.66
CA VAL A 76 7.27 -2.97 41.03
C VAL A 76 6.42 -3.81 42.00
N THR A 77 5.15 -4.05 41.69
CA THR A 77 4.26 -4.91 42.51
C THR A 77 4.83 -6.33 42.67
N ALA A 78 5.39 -6.92 41.61
CA ALA A 78 6.04 -8.23 41.71
C ALA A 78 7.29 -8.22 42.61
N LEU A 79 8.09 -7.15 42.61
CA LEU A 79 9.26 -7.01 43.50
C LEU A 79 8.86 -6.95 44.97
N PHE A 80 7.66 -6.42 45.28
CA PHE A 80 7.08 -6.44 46.63
C PHE A 80 6.42 -7.78 46.99
N GLN A 81 6.58 -8.83 46.18
CA GLN A 81 6.05 -10.19 46.38
C GLN A 81 4.52 -10.28 46.34
N GLU A 82 3.85 -9.28 45.75
CA GLU A 82 2.41 -9.24 45.54
C GLU A 82 2.05 -9.91 44.21
N TRP A 83 2.25 -11.22 44.18
CA TRP A 83 2.13 -12.04 42.96
C TRP A 83 0.74 -12.01 42.32
N VAL A 84 -0.32 -11.84 43.15
CA VAL A 84 -1.71 -11.80 42.67
C VAL A 84 -1.96 -10.51 41.90
N ASP A 85 -1.66 -9.35 42.49
CA ASP A 85 -1.91 -8.05 41.86
C ASP A 85 -1.00 -7.82 40.65
N ALA A 86 0.27 -8.22 40.72
CA ALA A 86 1.16 -8.23 39.57
C ALA A 86 0.60 -9.11 38.44
N GLY A 87 0.08 -10.29 38.77
CA GLY A 87 -0.56 -11.20 37.83
C GLY A 87 -1.77 -10.59 37.13
N VAL A 88 -2.61 -9.84 37.86
CA VAL A 88 -3.76 -9.12 37.28
C VAL A 88 -3.29 -8.05 36.29
N ILE A 89 -2.30 -7.24 36.65
CA ILE A 89 -1.77 -6.16 35.79
C ILE A 89 -1.17 -6.75 34.49
N PHE A 90 -0.31 -7.77 34.61
CA PHE A 90 0.26 -8.43 33.43
C PHE A 90 -0.81 -9.13 32.59
N GLY A 91 -1.83 -9.73 33.22
CA GLY A 91 -2.97 -10.33 32.55
C GLY A 91 -3.73 -9.33 31.67
N VAL A 92 -4.07 -8.15 32.21
CA VAL A 92 -4.74 -7.08 31.45
C VAL A 92 -3.90 -6.62 30.26
N VAL A 93 -2.59 -6.42 30.46
CA VAL A 93 -1.67 -6.02 29.38
C VAL A 93 -1.64 -7.06 28.26
N ILE A 94 -1.54 -8.35 28.60
CA ILE A 94 -1.51 -9.45 27.63
C ILE A 94 -2.84 -9.55 26.87
N VAL A 95 -3.97 -9.47 27.57
CA VAL A 95 -5.30 -9.52 26.96
C VAL A 95 -5.49 -8.36 25.99
N ASN A 96 -5.13 -7.14 26.39
CA ASN A 96 -5.23 -5.95 25.53
C ASN A 96 -4.33 -6.08 24.29
N ALA A 97 -3.07 -6.49 24.45
CA ALA A 97 -2.17 -6.72 23.32
C ALA A 97 -2.71 -7.78 22.33
N LEU A 98 -3.35 -8.84 22.84
CA LEU A 98 -3.96 -9.90 22.04
C LEU A 98 -5.21 -9.40 21.29
N ILE A 99 -6.08 -8.65 21.95
CA ILE A 99 -7.24 -8.01 21.34
C ILE A 99 -6.78 -7.05 20.23
N GLY A 100 -5.82 -6.17 20.51
CA GLY A 100 -5.26 -5.22 19.54
C GLY A 100 -4.66 -5.92 18.33
N PHE A 101 -3.87 -6.98 18.54
CA PHE A 101 -3.29 -7.78 17.46
C PHE A 101 -4.36 -8.46 16.58
N VAL A 102 -5.42 -9.01 17.18
CA VAL A 102 -6.52 -9.65 16.44
C VAL A 102 -7.31 -8.61 15.65
N GLN A 103 -7.60 -7.45 16.23
CA GLN A 103 -8.32 -6.36 15.56
C GLN A 103 -7.53 -5.81 14.37
N GLU A 104 -6.25 -5.53 14.54
CA GLU A 104 -5.36 -5.07 13.47
C GLU A 104 -5.25 -6.12 12.35
N SER A 105 -5.08 -7.39 12.71
CA SER A 105 -5.01 -8.49 11.74
C SER A 105 -6.30 -8.66 10.94
N LYS A 106 -7.47 -8.49 11.57
CA LYS A 106 -8.77 -8.53 10.87
C LYS A 106 -8.90 -7.38 9.89
N ALA A 107 -8.50 -6.16 10.28
CA ALA A 107 -8.54 -4.99 9.41
C ALA A 107 -7.66 -5.17 8.17
N VAL A 108 -6.42 -5.65 8.36
CA VAL A 108 -5.49 -5.92 7.25
C VAL A 108 -6.06 -6.98 6.30
N LYS A 109 -6.59 -8.10 6.82
CA LYS A 109 -7.18 -9.17 6.01
C LYS A 109 -8.39 -8.69 5.21
N ALA A 110 -9.22 -7.82 5.78
CA ALA A 110 -10.37 -7.24 5.07
C ALA A 110 -9.91 -6.38 3.88
N MET A 111 -8.85 -5.58 4.06
CA MET A 111 -8.27 -4.79 2.97
C MET A 111 -7.65 -5.68 1.87
N GLU A 112 -6.94 -6.75 2.24
CA GLU A 112 -6.38 -7.69 1.26
C GLU A 112 -7.47 -8.41 0.44
N ALA A 113 -8.58 -8.78 1.07
CA ALA A 113 -9.72 -9.41 0.39
C ALA A 113 -10.39 -8.45 -0.61
N LEU A 114 -10.55 -7.18 -0.24
CA LEU A 114 -11.03 -6.13 -1.14
C LEU A 114 -10.10 -5.95 -2.35
N ALA A 115 -8.78 -5.91 -2.11
CA ALA A 115 -7.79 -5.79 -3.19
C ALA A 115 -7.85 -6.97 -4.18
N LYS A 116 -8.04 -8.21 -3.70
CA LYS A 116 -8.18 -9.40 -4.55
C LYS A 116 -9.44 -9.40 -5.42
N THR A 117 -10.45 -8.59 -5.08
CA THR A 117 -11.70 -8.52 -5.86
C THR A 117 -11.55 -7.64 -7.10
N MET A 118 -10.43 -6.91 -7.24
CA MET A 118 -10.15 -6.00 -8.35
C MET A 118 -9.24 -6.60 -9.44
N ILE A 119 -9.20 -7.93 -9.60
CA ILE A 119 -8.39 -8.56 -10.65
C ILE A 119 -9.03 -8.27 -12.01
N THR A 120 -8.34 -7.48 -12.83
CA THR A 120 -8.72 -7.21 -14.21
C THR A 120 -8.14 -8.27 -15.13
N GLU A 121 -8.86 -8.61 -16.20
CA GLU A 121 -8.34 -9.45 -17.28
C GLU A 121 -7.81 -8.57 -18.42
N ALA A 122 -6.84 -9.09 -19.17
CA ALA A 122 -6.33 -8.48 -20.39
C ALA A 122 -6.31 -9.51 -21.52
N THR A 123 -6.64 -9.07 -22.74
CA THR A 123 -6.50 -9.91 -23.94
C THR A 123 -5.15 -9.62 -24.59
N VAL A 124 -4.29 -10.63 -24.66
CA VAL A 124 -2.95 -10.53 -25.26
C VAL A 124 -2.78 -11.43 -26.48
N MET A 125 -1.90 -11.05 -27.39
CA MET A 125 -1.41 -11.92 -28.45
C MET A 125 -0.15 -12.65 -27.99
N ARG A 126 -0.22 -13.99 -27.89
CA ARG A 126 0.92 -14.85 -27.55
C ARG A 126 0.95 -16.04 -28.49
N SER A 127 2.11 -16.32 -29.07
CA SER A 127 2.30 -17.41 -30.06
C SER A 127 1.25 -17.41 -31.21
N GLY A 128 0.84 -16.23 -31.66
CA GLY A 128 -0.15 -16.03 -32.73
C GLY A 128 -1.60 -16.28 -32.32
N LYS A 129 -1.89 -16.45 -31.02
CA LYS A 129 -3.24 -16.65 -30.50
C LYS A 129 -3.62 -15.53 -29.55
N LYS A 130 -4.89 -15.11 -29.61
CA LYS A 130 -5.50 -14.22 -28.62
C LYS A 130 -5.81 -15.03 -27.37
N VAL A 131 -5.25 -14.62 -26.23
CA VAL A 131 -5.42 -15.30 -24.95
C VAL A 131 -5.85 -14.27 -23.91
N LYS A 132 -6.87 -14.57 -23.13
CA LYS A 132 -7.21 -13.80 -21.94
C LYS A 132 -6.36 -14.26 -20.77
N ILE A 133 -5.68 -13.32 -20.12
CA ILE A 133 -4.85 -13.56 -18.95
C ILE A 133 -5.19 -12.55 -17.86
N SER A 134 -4.82 -12.85 -16.62
CA SER A 134 -4.86 -11.85 -15.56
C SER A 134 -3.95 -10.68 -15.92
N SER A 135 -4.37 -9.44 -15.64
CA SER A 135 -3.53 -8.25 -15.81
C SER A 135 -2.21 -8.34 -15.04
N ALA A 136 -2.18 -9.08 -13.93
CA ALA A 136 -0.96 -9.35 -13.15
C ALA A 136 0.08 -10.20 -13.90
N GLU A 137 -0.34 -10.96 -14.92
CA GLU A 137 0.53 -11.82 -15.74
C GLU A 137 1.02 -11.16 -17.03
N VAL A 138 0.65 -9.90 -17.26
CA VAL A 138 1.13 -9.10 -18.38
C VAL A 138 2.62 -8.78 -18.16
N LEU A 139 3.41 -8.92 -19.22
CA LEU A 139 4.86 -8.71 -19.19
C LEU A 139 5.26 -7.64 -20.21
N PRO A 140 6.41 -6.95 -20.01
CA PRO A 140 6.98 -6.10 -21.03
C PRO A 140 7.15 -6.86 -22.36
N GLY A 141 6.73 -6.25 -23.44
CA GLY A 141 6.68 -6.79 -24.80
C GLY A 141 5.43 -7.61 -25.14
N ASP A 142 4.51 -7.89 -24.22
CA ASP A 142 3.21 -8.42 -24.62
C ASP A 142 2.51 -7.44 -25.56
N ILE A 143 1.86 -7.96 -26.61
CA ILE A 143 0.94 -7.18 -27.44
C ILE A 143 -0.45 -7.33 -26.81
N VAL A 144 -0.97 -6.25 -26.26
CA VAL A 144 -2.32 -6.20 -25.68
C VAL A 144 -3.29 -5.67 -26.73
N LEU A 145 -4.45 -6.29 -26.79
CA LEU A 145 -5.58 -5.86 -27.61
C LEU A 145 -6.55 -5.12 -26.70
N LEU A 146 -6.90 -3.90 -27.09
CA LEU A 146 -7.80 -3.01 -26.36
C LEU A 146 -9.12 -2.86 -27.11
N GLN A 147 -10.22 -2.94 -26.37
CA GLN A 147 -11.58 -2.67 -26.85
C GLN A 147 -12.34 -1.80 -25.84
N SER A 148 -13.41 -1.16 -26.32
CA SER A 148 -14.30 -0.37 -25.46
C SER A 148 -14.74 -1.14 -24.22
N GLY A 149 -14.57 -0.53 -23.04
CA GLY A 149 -14.85 -1.12 -21.73
C GLY A 149 -13.65 -1.78 -21.06
N ASP A 150 -12.55 -2.01 -21.77
CA ASP A 150 -11.34 -2.59 -21.20
C ASP A 150 -10.61 -1.58 -20.31
N LYS A 151 -10.09 -2.06 -19.19
CA LYS A 151 -9.06 -1.34 -18.43
C LYS A 151 -7.69 -1.66 -19.01
N VAL A 152 -6.90 -0.62 -19.22
CA VAL A 152 -5.53 -0.73 -19.72
C VAL A 152 -4.66 -1.39 -18.63
N PRO A 153 -4.04 -2.55 -18.90
CA PRO A 153 -3.41 -3.34 -17.84
C PRO A 153 -2.05 -2.82 -17.40
N ALA A 154 -1.35 -2.08 -18.26
CA ALA A 154 0.02 -1.64 -18.08
C ALA A 154 0.31 -0.44 -19.01
N ASP A 155 1.49 0.18 -18.91
CA ASP A 155 1.85 1.25 -19.85
C ASP A 155 2.28 0.67 -21.19
N MET A 156 1.75 1.21 -22.29
CA MET A 156 1.90 0.64 -23.62
C MET A 156 2.14 1.70 -24.69
N ARG A 157 2.95 1.33 -25.68
CA ARG A 157 3.11 2.07 -26.93
C ARG A 157 2.14 1.53 -27.96
N LEU A 158 1.27 2.38 -28.51
CA LEU A 158 0.28 1.99 -29.51
C LEU A 158 0.91 1.57 -30.84
N ILE A 159 0.53 0.39 -31.31
CA ILE A 159 0.88 -0.15 -32.62
C ILE A 159 -0.20 0.23 -33.64
N SER A 160 -1.47 0.12 -33.24
CA SER A 160 -2.62 0.46 -34.08
C SER A 160 -3.74 1.07 -33.26
N SER A 161 -4.47 2.04 -33.83
CA SER A 161 -5.66 2.64 -33.23
C SER A 161 -6.76 2.75 -34.28
N ARG A 162 -8.01 2.52 -33.87
CA ARG A 162 -9.23 2.78 -34.66
C ARG A 162 -10.22 3.49 -33.76
N ASP A 163 -10.29 4.81 -33.91
CA ASP A 163 -11.12 5.71 -33.10
C ASP A 163 -10.94 5.49 -31.59
N LEU A 164 -9.73 5.08 -31.16
CA LEU A 164 -9.48 4.74 -29.77
C LEU A 164 -9.57 6.00 -28.91
N GLN A 165 -10.44 5.96 -27.90
CA GLN A 165 -10.55 6.99 -26.88
C GLN A 165 -10.38 6.37 -25.50
N VAL A 166 -9.65 7.08 -24.64
CA VAL A 166 -9.28 6.57 -23.33
C VAL A 166 -9.51 7.66 -22.28
N ASP A 167 -10.15 7.28 -21.18
CA ASP A 167 -10.26 8.08 -19.96
C ASP A 167 -9.01 7.85 -19.10
N GLU A 168 -8.21 8.91 -18.97
CA GLU A 168 -6.94 8.93 -18.22
C GLU A 168 -7.08 9.59 -16.85
N SER A 169 -8.31 9.70 -16.32
CA SER A 169 -8.59 10.30 -15.00
C SER A 169 -7.80 9.69 -13.85
N ALA A 170 -7.44 8.41 -13.95
CA ALA A 170 -6.57 7.74 -12.97
C ALA A 170 -5.17 8.38 -12.88
N LEU A 171 -4.70 9.02 -13.95
CA LEU A 171 -3.37 9.65 -14.05
C LEU A 171 -3.45 11.18 -13.96
N THR A 172 -4.45 11.79 -14.59
CA THR A 172 -4.56 13.26 -14.73
C THR A 172 -5.58 13.89 -13.77
N GLY A 173 -6.52 13.10 -13.25
CA GLY A 173 -7.67 13.60 -12.49
C GLY A 173 -8.81 14.17 -13.35
N GLU A 174 -8.66 14.17 -14.67
CA GLU A 174 -9.66 14.69 -15.62
C GLU A 174 -10.34 13.55 -16.38
N SER A 175 -11.67 13.44 -16.30
CA SER A 175 -12.46 12.37 -16.95
C SER A 175 -12.81 12.66 -18.42
N VAL A 176 -12.11 13.60 -19.07
CA VAL A 176 -12.34 13.90 -20.48
C VAL A 176 -11.62 12.84 -21.32
N ALA A 177 -12.37 12.15 -22.17
CA ALA A 177 -11.81 11.11 -23.03
C ALA A 177 -10.80 11.70 -24.03
N VAL A 178 -9.60 11.13 -24.06
CA VAL A 178 -8.50 11.57 -24.92
C VAL A 178 -8.41 10.65 -26.15
N PRO A 179 -8.46 11.21 -27.39
CA PRO A 179 -8.25 10.41 -28.59
C PRO A 179 -6.79 9.98 -28.72
N LYS A 180 -6.58 8.72 -29.10
CA LYS A 180 -5.27 8.09 -29.20
C LYS A 180 -4.94 7.66 -30.63
N ASP A 181 -3.67 7.79 -30.99
CA ASP A 181 -3.15 7.46 -32.33
C ASP A 181 -1.74 6.86 -32.23
N SER A 182 -1.39 5.92 -33.10
CA SER A 182 -0.09 5.25 -33.18
C SER A 182 1.07 6.09 -33.74
N ILE A 183 0.80 7.31 -34.23
CA ILE A 183 1.79 8.20 -34.88
C ILE A 183 2.98 8.51 -33.96
N GLN A 184 4.17 8.65 -34.54
CA GLN A 184 5.38 9.07 -33.84
C GLN A 184 5.29 10.53 -33.38
N LEU A 185 5.70 10.82 -32.15
CA LEU A 185 5.65 12.16 -31.59
C LEU A 185 7.07 12.74 -31.42
N PRO A 186 7.23 14.08 -31.33
CA PRO A 186 8.51 14.69 -30.99
C PRO A 186 9.06 14.21 -29.65
N HIS A 187 10.38 14.25 -29.48
CA HIS A 187 11.04 13.88 -28.23
C HIS A 187 10.50 14.67 -27.03
N ASP A 188 10.30 15.98 -27.20
CA ASP A 188 9.95 16.90 -26.12
C ASP A 188 8.45 16.91 -25.77
N THR A 189 7.66 15.97 -26.31
CA THR A 189 6.24 15.85 -25.98
C THR A 189 6.05 15.48 -24.49
N ILE A 190 5.32 16.35 -23.79
CA ILE A 190 4.95 16.17 -22.38
C ILE A 190 4.00 14.99 -22.19
N LEU A 191 3.96 14.42 -20.99
CA LEU A 191 3.21 13.19 -20.69
C LEU A 191 1.73 13.26 -21.13
N ALA A 192 1.06 14.37 -20.84
CA ALA A 192 -0.35 14.60 -21.16
C ALA A 192 -0.64 14.61 -22.67
N ASP A 193 0.33 15.02 -23.50
CA ASP A 193 0.17 15.12 -24.96
C ASP A 193 0.59 13.85 -25.71
N ARG A 194 1.08 12.82 -25.00
CA ARG A 194 1.52 11.56 -25.62
C ARG A 194 0.32 10.69 -26.03
N LYS A 195 -0.33 11.08 -27.13
CA LYS A 195 -1.49 10.38 -27.70
C LYS A 195 -1.18 8.99 -28.25
N ASN A 196 0.11 8.65 -28.37
CA ASN A 196 0.59 7.37 -28.87
C ASN A 196 1.01 6.38 -27.78
N MET A 197 0.79 6.80 -26.53
CA MET A 197 0.92 6.00 -25.33
C MET A 197 -0.45 5.82 -24.69
N VAL A 198 -0.61 4.69 -24.01
CA VAL A 198 -1.74 4.41 -23.13
C VAL A 198 -1.19 3.94 -21.80
N TYR A 199 -1.74 4.44 -20.70
CA TYR A 199 -1.20 4.22 -19.36
C TYR A 199 -2.04 3.23 -18.56
N GLY A 200 -1.40 2.51 -17.64
CA GLY A 200 -2.06 1.55 -16.77
C GLY A 200 -3.22 2.17 -15.98
N SER A 201 -4.27 1.39 -15.71
CA SER A 201 -5.51 1.81 -15.03
C SER A 201 -6.42 2.77 -15.81
N ALA A 202 -6.02 3.26 -16.98
CA ALA A 202 -6.89 4.04 -17.85
C ALA A 202 -8.03 3.16 -18.41
N LEU A 203 -9.18 3.77 -18.72
CA LEU A 203 -10.37 3.05 -19.22
C LEU A 203 -10.58 3.37 -20.70
N VAL A 204 -10.67 2.34 -21.54
CA VAL A 204 -11.01 2.53 -22.96
C VAL A 204 -12.50 2.86 -23.07
N THR A 205 -12.81 4.10 -23.45
CA THR A 205 -14.19 4.59 -23.53
C THR A 205 -14.83 4.30 -24.88
N TYR A 206 -14.03 4.25 -25.95
CA TYR A 206 -14.51 3.98 -27.30
C TYR A 206 -13.40 3.43 -28.21
N GLY A 207 -13.81 2.77 -29.29
CA GLY A 207 -12.92 2.28 -30.32
C GLY A 207 -12.17 1.01 -29.95
N GLN A 208 -11.10 0.74 -30.69
CA GLN A 208 -10.25 -0.43 -30.50
C GLN A 208 -8.81 -0.11 -30.88
N GLY A 209 -7.86 -0.81 -30.26
CA GLY A 209 -6.45 -0.60 -30.50
C GLY A 209 -5.60 -1.81 -30.14
N SER A 210 -4.32 -1.72 -30.47
CA SER A 210 -3.32 -2.65 -29.99
C SER A 210 -2.06 -1.90 -29.60
N GLY A 211 -1.35 -2.41 -28.60
CA GLY A 211 -0.13 -1.79 -28.11
C GLY A 211 0.83 -2.81 -27.54
N VAL A 212 2.12 -2.51 -27.62
CA VAL A 212 3.18 -3.27 -26.97
C VAL A 212 3.40 -2.72 -25.56
N VAL A 213 3.42 -3.61 -24.58
CA VAL A 213 3.66 -3.24 -23.17
C VAL A 213 5.10 -2.80 -23.00
N VAL A 214 5.30 -1.60 -22.45
CA VAL A 214 6.63 -1.02 -22.27
C VAL A 214 7.06 -0.93 -20.81
N ALA A 215 6.11 -0.86 -19.88
CA ALA A 215 6.38 -0.88 -18.45
C ALA A 215 5.23 -1.56 -17.69
N ILE A 216 5.57 -2.25 -16.59
CA ILE A 216 4.62 -2.96 -15.72
C ILE A 216 4.87 -2.59 -14.26
N GLY A 217 3.87 -2.80 -13.40
CA GLY A 217 3.97 -2.60 -11.95
C GLY A 217 4.51 -1.22 -11.57
N ASP A 218 5.47 -1.20 -10.66
CA ASP A 218 6.08 0.04 -10.14
C ASP A 218 6.79 0.88 -11.22
N SER A 219 7.16 0.28 -12.36
CA SER A 219 7.81 0.99 -13.46
C SER A 219 6.84 1.80 -14.34
N THR A 220 5.52 1.60 -14.18
CA THR A 220 4.49 2.40 -14.87
C THR A 220 4.41 3.82 -14.31
N GLU A 221 3.81 4.75 -15.04
CA GLU A 221 3.59 6.12 -14.54
C GLU A 221 2.68 6.14 -13.31
N VAL A 222 1.63 5.30 -13.28
CA VAL A 222 0.79 5.13 -12.06
C VAL A 222 1.60 4.51 -10.92
N GLY A 223 2.48 3.57 -11.22
CA GLY A 223 3.39 2.97 -10.23
C GLY A 223 4.37 3.98 -9.64
N ARG A 224 4.98 4.83 -10.46
CA ARG A 224 5.85 5.92 -10.01
C ARG A 224 5.10 6.94 -9.16
N ILE A 225 3.88 7.30 -9.52
CA ILE A 225 3.04 8.18 -8.69
C ILE A 225 2.73 7.51 -7.36
N SER A 226 2.38 6.23 -7.36
CA SER A 226 2.13 5.46 -6.14
C SER A 226 3.38 5.41 -5.25
N GLU A 227 4.57 5.20 -5.82
CA GLU A 227 5.84 5.23 -5.11
C GLU A 227 6.09 6.62 -4.50
N LEU A 228 5.93 7.70 -5.27
CA LEU A 228 6.09 9.08 -4.79
C LEU A 228 5.13 9.40 -3.64
N ILE A 229 3.84 9.07 -3.77
CA ILE A 229 2.84 9.25 -2.71
C ILE A 229 3.22 8.40 -1.49
N SER A 230 3.60 7.14 -1.68
CA SER A 230 3.95 6.24 -0.58
C SER A 230 5.26 6.64 0.11
N SER A 231 6.16 7.32 -0.58
CA SER A 231 7.42 7.81 -0.02
C SER A 231 7.22 9.01 0.91
N THR A 232 6.07 9.69 0.82
CA THR A 232 5.68 10.68 1.81
C THR A 232 5.35 9.98 3.13
N GLU A 233 5.89 10.50 4.24
CA GLU A 233 5.70 9.94 5.57
C GLU A 233 4.22 9.66 5.86
N GLU A 234 3.92 8.59 6.59
CA GLU A 234 2.55 8.27 7.02
C GLU A 234 1.97 9.46 7.80
N LEU A 235 1.22 10.31 7.10
CA LEU A 235 0.51 11.43 7.70
C LEU A 235 -0.59 10.82 8.58
N GLN A 236 -0.39 10.85 9.90
CA GLN A 236 -1.45 10.54 10.85
C GLN A 236 -2.67 11.40 10.51
N THR A 237 -3.86 10.78 10.42
CA THR A 237 -5.08 11.54 10.12
C THR A 237 -5.29 12.63 11.18
N PRO A 238 -5.85 13.79 10.83
CA PRO A 238 -6.08 14.87 11.79
C PRO A 238 -6.85 14.42 13.04
N LEU A 239 -7.79 13.48 12.86
CA LEU A 239 -8.53 12.87 13.96
C LEU A 239 -7.61 12.04 14.88
N LEU A 240 -6.76 11.16 14.32
CA LEU A 240 -5.81 10.37 15.12
C LEU A 240 -4.82 11.25 15.87
N LYS A 241 -4.37 12.36 15.26
CA LYS A 241 -3.53 13.35 15.92
C LYS A 241 -4.24 14.00 17.11
N LYS A 242 -5.52 14.36 16.95
CA LYS A 242 -6.35 14.93 18.03
C LYS A 242 -6.64 13.94 19.14
N ILE A 243 -6.91 12.68 18.81
CA ILE A 243 -7.04 11.60 19.78
C ILE A 243 -5.72 11.43 20.54
N GLY A 244 -4.59 11.43 19.86
CA GLY A 244 -3.27 11.34 20.50
C GLY A 244 -2.97 12.53 21.43
N GLU A 245 -3.33 13.75 21.05
CA GLU A 245 -3.24 14.95 21.90
C GLU A 245 -4.14 14.80 23.14
N PHE A 246 -5.39 14.39 22.95
CA PHE A 246 -6.34 14.14 24.04
C PHE A 246 -5.85 13.03 24.99
N SER A 247 -5.36 11.91 24.47
CA SER A 247 -4.77 10.82 25.24
C SER A 247 -3.56 11.29 26.06
N LYS A 248 -2.72 12.18 25.52
CA LYS A 248 -1.60 12.77 26.28
C LYS A 248 -2.08 13.68 27.42
N ILE A 249 -3.10 14.50 27.17
CA ILE A 249 -3.70 15.35 28.21
C ILE A 249 -4.26 14.47 29.34
N LEU A 250 -5.04 13.45 28.98
CA LEU A 250 -5.62 12.51 29.93
C LEU A 250 -4.53 11.77 30.71
N LEU A 251 -3.46 11.33 30.04
CA LEU A 251 -2.30 10.70 30.67
C LEU A 251 -1.66 11.62 31.73
N TYR A 252 -1.39 12.88 31.40
CA TYR A 252 -0.80 13.82 32.37
C TYR A 252 -1.75 14.10 33.54
N LEU A 253 -3.05 14.16 33.29
CA LEU A 253 -4.06 14.35 34.32
C LEU A 253 -4.10 13.15 35.29
N ILE A 254 -4.16 11.92 34.75
CA ILE A 254 -4.13 10.69 35.55
C ILE A 254 -2.84 10.59 36.37
N LEU A 255 -1.69 10.88 35.75
CA LEU A 255 -0.40 10.87 36.44
C LEU A 255 -0.33 11.93 37.56
N GLY A 256 -0.85 13.13 37.29
CA GLY A 256 -0.93 14.20 38.28
C GLY A 256 -1.80 13.80 39.48
N LEU A 257 -2.99 13.24 39.23
CA LEU A 257 -3.87 12.72 40.28
C LEU A 257 -3.20 11.58 41.07
N ALA A 258 -2.55 10.64 40.39
CA ALA A 258 -1.83 9.55 41.03
C ALA A 258 -0.72 10.07 41.99
N VAL A 259 0.07 11.06 41.56
CA VAL A 259 1.10 11.70 42.40
C VAL A 259 0.49 12.44 43.59
N VAL A 260 -0.61 13.18 43.39
CA VAL A 260 -1.30 13.90 44.47
C VAL A 260 -1.86 12.92 45.50
N THR A 261 -2.56 11.88 45.05
CA THR A 261 -3.10 10.83 45.91
C THR A 261 -1.99 10.18 46.72
N PHE A 262 -0.88 9.79 46.06
CA PHE A 262 0.29 9.20 46.71
C PHE A 262 0.88 10.11 47.79
N ALA A 263 1.10 11.39 47.48
CA ALA A 263 1.68 12.35 48.41
C ALA A 263 0.77 12.62 49.63
N VAL A 264 -0.53 12.78 49.40
CA VAL A 264 -1.51 12.99 50.49
C VAL A 264 -1.57 11.78 51.42
N GLY A 265 -1.55 10.57 50.87
CA GLY A 265 -1.55 9.35 51.68
C GLY A 265 -0.30 9.18 52.54
N LEU A 266 0.87 9.53 52.01
CA LEU A 266 2.11 9.57 52.79
C LEU A 266 2.05 10.59 53.93
N LEU A 267 1.50 11.79 53.66
CA LEU A 267 1.32 12.82 54.70
C LEU A 267 0.32 12.39 55.78
N GLN A 268 -0.64 11.52 55.45
CA GLN A 268 -1.57 10.91 56.41
C GLN A 268 -0.96 9.72 57.18
N GLY A 269 0.29 9.36 56.92
CA GLY A 269 0.99 8.28 57.60
C GLY A 269 0.67 6.88 57.06
N GLN A 270 0.06 6.76 55.88
CA GLN A 270 -0.12 5.47 55.22
C GLN A 270 1.22 4.93 54.70
N SER A 271 1.30 3.62 54.50
CA SER A 271 2.52 3.02 53.96
C SER A 271 2.73 3.47 52.50
N ALA A 272 3.99 3.70 52.13
CA ALA A 272 4.34 4.05 50.76
C ALA A 272 3.89 2.99 49.75
N PHE A 273 3.81 1.73 50.18
CA PHE A 273 3.38 0.62 49.36
C PHE A 273 1.87 0.67 49.09
N ASP A 274 1.04 0.84 50.12
CA ASP A 274 -0.42 0.93 49.96
C ASP A 274 -0.81 2.11 49.07
N MET A 275 -0.09 3.23 49.22
CA MET A 275 -0.31 4.41 48.39
C MET A 275 0.14 4.23 46.95
N PHE A 276 1.22 3.48 46.72
CA PHE A 276 1.64 3.11 45.37
C PHE A 276 0.58 2.24 44.70
N MET A 277 0.06 1.23 45.40
CA MET A 277 -0.99 0.35 44.90
C MET A 277 -2.29 1.12 44.59
N ALA A 278 -2.69 2.05 45.46
CA ALA A 278 -3.84 2.92 45.21
C ALA A 278 -3.65 3.82 43.98
N ALA A 279 -2.44 4.36 43.78
CA ALA A 279 -2.11 5.19 42.61
C ALA A 279 -2.11 4.37 41.31
N VAL A 280 -1.59 3.14 41.34
CA VAL A 280 -1.63 2.21 40.20
C VAL A 280 -3.07 1.81 39.89
N ALA A 281 -3.87 1.46 40.89
CA ALA A 281 -5.29 1.10 40.71
C ALA A 281 -6.09 2.25 40.10
N LEU A 282 -5.86 3.49 40.54
CA LEU A 282 -6.45 4.69 39.96
C LEU A 282 -6.03 4.86 38.49
N ALA A 283 -4.74 4.69 38.20
CA ALA A 283 -4.23 4.83 36.85
C ALA A 283 -4.79 3.77 35.90
N VAL A 284 -4.88 2.51 36.33
CA VAL A 284 -5.46 1.41 35.56
C VAL A 284 -6.96 1.64 35.33
N GLY A 285 -7.71 2.00 36.38
CA GLY A 285 -9.16 2.21 36.29
C GLY A 285 -9.58 3.45 35.52
N ALA A 286 -8.68 4.41 35.32
CA ALA A 286 -8.94 5.64 34.58
C ALA A 286 -8.62 5.54 33.08
N ILE A 287 -8.04 4.42 32.62
CA ILE A 287 -7.78 4.20 31.19
C ILE A 287 -9.13 3.92 30.50
N PRO A 288 -9.57 4.76 29.54
CA PRO A 288 -10.69 4.39 28.69
C PRO A 288 -10.22 3.27 27.76
N GLU A 289 -10.65 2.04 28.04
CA GLU A 289 -10.48 0.88 27.15
C GLU A 289 -11.25 1.06 25.82
#